data_AF-A0A916CLE5-F1
#
_entry.id   AF-A0A916CLE5-F1
#
_cell.length_a   1.000
_cell.length_b   1.000
_cell.length_c   1.000
_cell.angle_alpha   90.00
_cell.angle_beta   90.00
_cell.angle_gamma   90.00
#
_symmetry.space_group_name_H-M   'P 1'
#
loop_
_entity.id
_entity.type
_entity.pdbx_description
1 polymer ?
#
loop_
_entity_poly.entity_id
_entity_poly.type
_entity_poly.pdbx_seq_one_letter_code
_entity_poly.pdbx_strand_id
1 'polypeptide(L)' 'MASNKPRLRKWQYDELNIQYARTPPLSDGISASGEHYILFHLLNQFGFYPNSREQAMELAEQLLSEGWQDEYDS' A
#
# COMPACT_ATOMS: atom_id res chain seq x y z
N MET A 1 -17.41 -7.09 14.18
CA MET A 1 -16.25 -6.70 13.36
C MET A 1 -16.33 -5.19 13.22
N ALA A 2 -15.38 -4.45 13.80
CA ALA A 2 -15.35 -3.01 13.61
C ALA A 2 -15.10 -2.76 12.13
N SER A 3 -16.08 -2.21 11.42
CA SER A 3 -15.90 -1.68 10.07
C SER A 3 -14.98 -0.47 10.20
N ASN A 4 -13.67 -0.72 10.27
CA ASN A 4 -12.69 0.35 10.16
C ASN A 4 -12.94 1.00 8.81
N LYS A 5 -13.27 2.30 8.84
CA LYS A 5 -13.43 3.06 7.61
C LYS A 5 -12.15 2.92 6.78
N PRO A 6 -12.27 2.74 5.45
CA PRO A 6 -11.09 2.61 4.60
C PRO A 6 -10.17 3.81 4.81
N ARG A 7 -8.88 3.56 5.04
CA ARG A 7 -7.92 4.62 5.38
C ARG A 7 -7.43 5.37 4.14
N LEU A 8 -7.53 4.76 2.97
CA LEU A 8 -7.12 5.35 1.70
C LEU A 8 -8.25 6.17 1.09
N ARG A 9 -7.91 7.32 0.50
CA ARG A 9 -8.76 7.97 -0.51
C ARG A 9 -8.69 7.21 -1.82
N LYS A 10 -9.68 7.40 -2.68
CA LYS A 10 -9.74 6.73 -3.98
C LYS A 10 -8.45 6.85 -4.81
N TRP A 11 -7.91 8.06 -4.93
CA TRP A 11 -6.68 8.27 -5.70
C TRP A 11 -5.46 7.57 -5.08
N GLN A 12 -5.39 7.50 -3.74
CA GLN A 12 -4.31 6.78 -3.03
C GLN A 12 -4.45 5.28 -3.23
N TYR A 13 -5.69 4.77 -3.22
CA TYR A 13 -6.00 3.38 -3.50
C TYR A 13 -5.58 2.99 -4.91
N ASP A 14 -5.98 3.77 -5.92
CA ASP A 14 -5.65 3.49 -7.32
C ASP A 14 -4.13 3.47 -7.53
N GLU A 15 -3.42 4.45 -6.97
CA GLU A 15 -1.96 4.54 -7.06
C GLU A 15 -1.25 3.40 -6.31
N LEU A 16 -1.70 3.07 -5.09
CA LEU A 16 -1.16 1.95 -4.31
C LEU A 16 -1.39 0.61 -5.01
N ASN A 17 -2.58 0.39 -5.57
CA ASN A 17 -2.95 -0.85 -6.24
C ASN A 17 -2.06 -1.09 -7.48
N ILE A 18 -1.81 -0.03 -8.26
CA ILE A 18 -0.90 -0.09 -9.42
C ILE A 18 0.53 -0.44 -8.96
N GLN A 19 1.04 0.24 -7.94
CA GLN A 19 2.40 0.02 -7.46
C GLN A 19 2.56 -1.38 -6.84
N TYR A 20 1.59 -1.81 -6.04
CA TYR A 20 1.59 -3.12 -5.40
C TYR A 20 1.57 -4.25 -6.44
N ALA A 21 0.72 -4.15 -7.47
CA ALA A 21 0.67 -5.14 -8.56
C ALA A 21 1.97 -5.25 -9.37
N ARG A 22 2.80 -4.20 -9.38
CA ARG A 22 4.13 -4.18 -10.01
C ARG A 22 5.24 -4.64 -9.07
N THR A 23 4.98 -4.67 -7.77
CA THR A 23 5.97 -5.05 -6.77
C THR A 23 6.00 -6.58 -6.67
N PRO A 24 7.12 -7.23 -6.99
CA PRO A 24 7.20 -8.68 -6.94
C PRO A 24 7.11 -9.21 -5.49
N PRO A 25 6.70 -10.47 -5.32
CA PRO A 25 6.69 -11.09 -4.01
C PRO A 25 8.10 -11.23 -3.45
N LEU A 26 8.23 -11.16 -2.13
CA LEU A 26 9.52 -11.21 -1.43
C LEU A 26 10.30 -12.52 -1.68
N SER A 27 9.60 -13.59 -2.07
CA SER A 27 10.18 -14.89 -2.43
C SER A 27 11.05 -14.86 -3.68
N ASP A 28 10.82 -13.89 -4.58
CA ASP A 28 11.45 -13.89 -5.90
C ASP A 28 12.88 -13.32 -5.88
N GLY A 29 13.39 -13.00 -4.69
CA GLY A 29 14.80 -12.79 -4.43
C GLY A 29 15.34 -11.43 -4.84
N ILE A 30 16.22 -10.91 -3.97
CA ILE A 30 17.20 -9.81 -3.97
C ILE A 30 17.34 -8.86 -5.19
N SER A 31 17.05 -9.27 -6.42
CA SER A 31 17.25 -8.48 -7.65
C SER A 31 16.08 -7.56 -8.06
N ALA A 32 14.93 -7.60 -7.38
CA ALA A 32 13.83 -6.65 -7.62
C ALA A 32 13.79 -5.50 -6.61
N SER A 33 14.96 -4.93 -6.26
CA SER A 33 15.10 -4.02 -5.12
C SER A 33 14.36 -2.69 -5.29
N GLY A 34 14.22 -2.16 -6.51
CA GLY A 34 13.66 -0.82 -6.78
C GLY A 34 12.17 -0.67 -6.42
N GLU A 35 11.32 -1.60 -6.88
CA GLU A 35 9.86 -1.48 -6.71
C GLU A 35 9.45 -1.53 -5.24
N HIS A 36 10.15 -2.30 -4.40
CA HIS A 36 9.91 -2.28 -2.96
C HIS A 36 10.26 -0.92 -2.34
N TYR A 37 11.31 -0.24 -2.81
CA TYR A 37 11.62 1.12 -2.33
C TYR A 37 10.60 2.14 -2.81
N ILE A 38 10.07 1.99 -4.03
CA ILE A 38 9.00 2.84 -4.55
C ILE A 38 7.74 2.67 -3.72
N LEU A 39 7.33 1.42 -3.45
CA LEU A 39 6.20 1.11 -2.58
C LEU A 39 6.40 1.71 -1.18
N PHE A 40 7.59 1.57 -0.61
CA PHE A 40 7.94 2.12 0.70
C PHE A 40 7.81 3.66 0.73
N HIS A 41 8.33 4.34 -0.29
CA HIS A 41 8.21 5.80 -0.40
C HIS A 41 6.76 6.24 -0.60
N LEU A 42 5.99 5.51 -1.41
CA LEU A 42 4.58 5.79 -1.66
C LEU A 42 3.75 5.70 -0.37
N LEU A 43 3.95 4.65 0.41
CA LEU A 43 3.29 4.50 1.72
C LEU A 43 3.65 5.66 2.66
N ASN A 44 4.94 6.05 2.73
CA ASN A 44 5.36 7.19 3.54
C ASN A 44 4.70 8.50 3.10
N GLN A 45 4.54 8.72 1.79
CA GLN A 45 3.84 9.89 1.25
C GLN A 45 2.37 9.93 1.67
N PHE A 46 1.73 8.76 1.81
CA PHE A 46 0.36 8.64 2.29
C PHE A 46 0.22 8.72 3.82
N GLY A 47 1.32 8.87 4.55
CA GLY A 47 1.35 8.94 6.02
C GLY A 47 1.40 7.57 6.69
N PHE A 48 1.73 6.51 5.95
CA PHE A 48 1.94 5.16 6.47
C PHE A 48 3.45 4.86 6.50
N TYR A 49 4.00 4.58 7.68
CA TYR A 49 5.44 4.47 7.87
C TYR A 49 5.85 3.01 8.17
N PRO A 50 5.98 2.13 7.15
CA PRO A 50 6.54 0.80 7.37
C PRO A 50 8.02 0.89 7.75
N ASN A 51 8.53 -0.09 8.49
CA ASN A 51 9.92 -0.18 8.95
C ASN A 51 10.74 -1.20 8.17
N SER A 52 10.10 -2.06 7.38
CA SER A 52 10.76 -3.03 6.51
C SER A 52 10.01 -3.18 5.19
N ARG A 53 10.65 -3.86 4.22
CA ARG A 53 10.00 -4.22 2.94
C ARG A 53 8.86 -5.21 3.16
N GLU A 54 9.00 -6.14 4.11
CA GLU A 54 7.90 -7.05 4.44
C GLU A 54 6.72 -6.28 5.02
N GLN A 55 6.98 -5.39 5.99
CA GLN A 55 5.93 -4.57 6.58
C GLN A 55 5.25 -3.67 5.54
N ALA A 56 5.99 -3.16 4.55
CA ALA A 56 5.42 -2.37 3.47
C ALA A 56 4.46 -3.20 2.59
N MET A 57 4.83 -4.45 2.26
CA MET A 57 3.96 -5.34 1.48
C MET A 57 2.70 -5.72 2.27
N GLU A 58 2.84 -6.11 3.53
CA GLU A 58 1.71 -6.47 4.40
C GLU A 58 0.76 -5.27 4.61
N LEU A 59 1.32 -4.08 4.84
CA LEU A 59 0.55 -2.88 5.04
C LEU A 59 -0.19 -2.46 3.77
N ALA A 60 0.46 -2.58 2.61
CA ALA A 60 -0.18 -2.30 1.32
C ALA A 60 -1.35 -3.26 1.06
N GLU A 61 -1.15 -4.56 1.27
CA GLU A 61 -2.20 -5.58 1.14
C GLU A 61 -3.38 -5.28 2.08
N GLN A 62 -3.10 -4.94 3.34
CA GLN A 62 -4.13 -4.58 4.31
C GLN A 62 -4.92 -3.35 3.83
N LEU A 63 -4.24 -2.27 3.45
CA LEU A 63 -4.89 -1.03 3.00
C LEU A 63 -5.73 -1.25 1.72
N LEU A 64 -5.27 -2.10 0.80
CA LEU A 64 -6.02 -2.46 -0.40
C LEU A 64 -7.24 -3.35 -0.08
N SER A 65 -7.15 -4.23 0.93
CA SER A 65 -8.28 -5.04 1.38
C SER A 65 -9.37 -4.21 2.07
N GLU A 66 -8.99 -3.09 2.69
CA GLU A 66 -9.92 -2.14 3.31
C GLU A 66 -10.72 -1.34 2.28
N GLY A 67 -10.21 -1.21 1.03
CA GLY A 67 -10.83 -0.42 -0.02
C GLY A 67 -10.47 1.07 0.07
N TRP A 68 -11.34 1.94 -0.45
CA TRP A 68 -11.17 3.39 -0.35
C TRP A 68 -12.41 4.07 0.22
N GLN A 69 -12.20 5.24 0.83
CA GLN A 69 -13.27 6.16 1.20
C GLN A 69 -13.56 7.09 0.02
N ASP A 70 -14.84 7.26 -0.32
CA ASP A 70 -15.26 8.26 -1.29
C ASP A 70 -15.11 9.66 -0.68
N GLU A 71 -14.52 10.59 -1.44
CA GLU A 71 -14.25 11.97 -0.99
C GLU A 71 -15.51 12.81 -0.78
N TYR A 72 -16.70 12.21 -0.94
CA TYR A 72 -18.01 12.83 -0.78
C TYR A 72 -18.73 12.44 0.53
N ASP A 73 -18.11 11.61 1.37
CA ASP A 73 -18.70 11.12 2.62
C ASP A 73 -18.31 12.00 3.84
N SER A 74 -18.40 13.33 3.67
CA SER A 74 -18.24 14.35 4.72
C SER A 74 -19.42 15.31 4.79
#